data_AF-A0A658NNR4-F1
#
_entry.id   AF-A0A658NNR4-F1
#
_cell.length_a   1.000
_cell.length_b   1.000
_cell.length_c   1.000
_cell.angle_alpha   90.00
_cell.angle_beta   90.00
_cell.angle_gamma   90.00
#
_symmetry.space_group_name_H-M   'P 1'
#
loop_
_entity.id
_entity.type
_entity.pdbx_description
1 polymer ?
#
loop_
_entity_poly.entity_id
_entity_poly.type
_entity_poly.pdbx_seq_one_letter_code
_entity_poly.pdbx_strand_id
1 'polypeptide(L)' 'MRAPVSNSTAAPDGLAGLGPKSRAMLAAAGITTPTQLRDLGSVRAYARVKAVPGNHASLNLLWALEGALTGEH' A
#
# COMPACT_ATOMS: atom_id res chain seq x y z
N MET A 1 -23.87 -5.59 -24.53
CA MET A 1 -22.81 -6.57 -24.22
C MET A 1 -21.48 -5.83 -24.12
N ARG A 2 -20.92 -5.67 -22.91
CA ARG A 2 -19.54 -5.21 -22.71
C ARG A 2 -18.98 -6.01 -21.53
N ALA A 3 -17.99 -6.85 -21.80
CA ALA A 3 -17.40 -7.75 -20.82
C ALA A 3 -16.67 -6.96 -19.72
N PRO A 4 -16.65 -7.44 -18.46
CA PRO A 4 -15.76 -6.88 -17.45
C PRO A 4 -14.34 -7.36 -17.74
N VAL A 5 -13.43 -6.42 -18.01
CA VAL A 5 -12.00 -6.70 -18.11
C VAL A 5 -11.46 -7.03 -16.72
N SER A 6 -11.20 -8.32 -16.49
CA SER A 6 -10.48 -8.81 -15.32
C SER A 6 -8.99 -8.61 -15.57
N ASN A 7 -8.44 -7.47 -15.15
CA ASN A 7 -7.00 -7.27 -15.10
C ASN A 7 -6.52 -7.38 -13.64
N SER A 8 -6.46 -8.61 -13.15
CA SER A 8 -5.70 -8.96 -11.94
C SER A 8 -4.38 -9.62 -12.36
N THR A 9 -3.47 -8.85 -12.94
CA THR A 9 -2.05 -9.22 -13.00
C THR A 9 -1.43 -8.88 -11.64
N ALA A 10 -1.59 -9.81 -10.70
CA ALA A 10 -0.94 -9.76 -9.41
C ALA A 10 0.58 -9.79 -9.59
N ALA A 11 1.25 -8.65 -9.44
CA ALA A 11 2.67 -8.66 -9.11
C ALA A 11 2.84 -9.35 -7.74
N PRO A 12 3.66 -10.42 -7.64
CA PRO A 12 3.65 -11.32 -6.49
C PRO A 12 4.36 -10.80 -5.23
N ASP A 13 4.65 -9.50 -5.12
CA ASP A 13 5.27 -8.93 -3.93
C ASP A 13 4.73 -7.50 -3.72
N GLY A 14 3.54 -7.37 -3.11
CA GLY A 14 2.84 -6.08 -2.90
C GLY A 14 3.56 -5.04 -2.03
N LEU A 15 4.85 -5.23 -1.75
CA LEU A 15 5.75 -4.27 -1.10
C LEU A 15 6.98 -3.94 -1.98
N ALA A 16 7.17 -4.58 -3.13
CA ALA A 16 8.36 -4.43 -3.98
C ALA A 16 8.56 -2.97 -4.44
N GLY A 17 7.47 -2.24 -4.69
CA GLY A 17 7.50 -0.83 -5.07
C GLY A 17 7.72 0.17 -3.93
N LEU A 18 7.68 -0.27 -2.67
CA LEU A 18 7.81 0.60 -1.51
C LEU A 18 9.25 0.68 -1.04
N GLY A 19 9.78 1.91 -0.98
CA GLY A 19 11.10 2.17 -0.40
C GLY A 19 11.20 1.79 1.08
N PRO A 20 12.42 1.61 1.61
CA PRO A 20 12.67 1.13 2.98
C PRO A 20 12.01 1.98 4.06
N LYS A 21 11.94 3.31 3.87
CA LYS A 21 11.25 4.23 4.79
C LYS A 21 9.75 3.95 4.86
N SER A 22 9.10 3.76 3.71
CA SER A 22 7.66 3.46 3.64
C SER A 22 7.34 2.11 4.29
N ARG A 23 8.21 1.11 4.11
CA ARG A 23 8.08 -0.19 4.78
C ARG A 23 8.22 -0.08 6.30
N ALA A 24 9.17 0.71 6.80
CA ALA A 24 9.31 0.96 8.23
C ALA A 24 8.08 1.66 8.82
N MET A 25 7.53 2.65 8.11
CA MET A 25 6.31 3.35 8.51
C MET A 25 5.09 2.41 8.56
N LEU A 26 4.95 1.51 7.57
CA LEU A 26 3.91 0.48 7.56
C LEU A 26 4.08 -0.53 8.70
N ALA A 27 5.30 -0.99 8.95
CA ALA A 27 5.60 -1.93 10.03
C ALA A 27 5.27 -1.32 11.41
N ALA A 28 5.61 -0.03 11.63
CA ALA A 28 5.23 0.70 12.84
C ALA A 28 3.70 0.85 12.99
N ALA A 29 2.95 0.80 11.89
CA ALA A 29 1.49 0.79 11.86
C ALA A 29 0.87 -0.61 11.94
N GLY A 30 1.68 -1.65 12.15
CA GLY A 30 1.25 -3.05 12.23
C GLY A 30 0.96 -3.71 10.87
N ILE A 31 1.38 -3.09 9.77
CA ILE A 31 1.21 -3.60 8.40
C ILE A 31 2.57 -4.13 7.94
N THR A 32 2.80 -5.42 8.11
CA THR A 32 4.10 -6.06 7.80
C THR A 32 4.03 -6.96 6.59
N THR A 33 2.83 -7.28 6.11
CA THR A 33 2.62 -8.20 4.99
C THR A 33 1.87 -7.54 3.83
N PRO A 34 2.15 -7.95 2.58
CA PRO A 34 1.39 -7.51 1.41
C PRO A 34 -0.11 -7.83 1.53
N THR A 35 -0.46 -8.96 2.14
CA THR A 35 -1.85 -9.37 2.35
C THR A 35 -2.60 -8.40 3.25
N GLN A 36 -1.99 -7.94 4.34
CA GLN A 36 -2.59 -6.91 5.22
C GLN A 36 -2.79 -5.59 4.48
N LEU A 37 -1.83 -5.19 3.63
CA LEU A 37 -1.97 -3.98 2.83
C LEU A 37 -3.13 -4.11 1.83
N ARG A 38 -3.27 -5.27 1.18
CA ARG A 38 -4.38 -5.58 0.25
C ARG A 38 -5.74 -5.60 0.93
N ASP A 39 -5.83 -6.20 2.11
CA ASP A 39 -7.06 -6.27 2.90
C ASP A 39 -7.52 -4.88 3.39
N LEU A 40 -6.56 -4.04 3.81
CA LEU A 40 -6.84 -2.68 4.24
C LEU A 40 -7.16 -1.74 3.08
N GLY A 41 -6.45 -1.88 1.97
CA GLY A 41 -6.37 -0.88 0.91
C GLY A 41 -5.50 0.33 1.29
N SER A 42 -5.13 1.13 0.28
CA SER A 42 -4.18 2.24 0.39
C SER A 42 -4.61 3.31 1.39
N VAL A 43 -5.88 3.73 1.35
CA VAL A 43 -6.42 4.81 2.18
C VAL A 43 -6.43 4.43 3.67
N ARG A 44 -6.90 3.22 4.01
CA ARG A 44 -6.95 2.78 5.41
C ARG A 44 -5.54 2.49 5.94
N ALA A 45 -4.66 1.93 5.11
CA ALA A 45 -3.26 1.76 5.45
C ALA A 45 -2.58 3.10 5.72
N TYR A 46 -2.77 4.09 4.85
CA TYR A 46 -2.25 5.46 5.04
C TYR A 46 -2.78 6.10 6.33
N ALA A 47 -4.07 5.99 6.61
CA ALA A 47 -4.67 6.53 7.83
C ALA A 47 -4.06 5.89 9.10
N ARG A 48 -3.83 4.57 9.09
CA ARG A 48 -3.14 3.88 10.19
C ARG A 48 -1.71 4.38 10.36
N VAL A 49 -0.95 4.50 9.27
CA VAL A 49 0.43 5.00 9.32
C VAL A 49 0.48 6.44 9.85
N LYS A 50 -0.45 7.30 9.44
CA LYS A 50 -0.56 8.69 9.90
C LYS A 50 -0.95 8.80 11.38
N ALA A 51 -1.69 7.83 11.91
CA ALA A 51 -2.09 7.80 13.31
C ALA A 51 -0.95 7.35 14.26
N VAL A 52 0.13 6.76 13.74
CA VAL A 52 1.30 6.38 14.54
C VAL A 52 2.05 7.66 14.99
N PRO A 53 2.26 7.88 16.29
CA PRO A 53 3.03 9.02 16.78
C PRO A 53 4.45 9.06 16.19
N GLY A 54 4.87 10.23 15.70
CA GLY A 54 6.21 10.42 15.11
C GLY A 54 6.34 9.98 13.65
N ASN A 55 5.30 9.39 13.04
CA ASN A 55 5.29 9.13 11.61
C ASN A 55 4.88 10.38 10.82
N HIS A 56 5.70 10.73 9.82
CA HIS A 56 5.42 11.82 8.88
C HIS A 56 4.88 11.24 7.57
N ALA A 57 3.64 10.76 7.60
CA ALA A 57 2.97 10.16 6.45
C ALA A 57 2.58 11.22 5.40
N SER A 58 3.38 11.34 4.33
CA SER A 58 3.12 12.27 3.22
C SER A 58 2.13 11.70 2.19
N LEU A 59 1.57 12.57 1.34
CA LEU A 59 0.72 12.14 0.22
C LEU A 59 1.44 11.18 -0.76
N ASN A 60 2.76 11.34 -0.92
CA ASN A 60 3.59 10.39 -1.69
C ASN A 60 3.51 8.97 -1.14
N LEU A 61 3.35 8.80 0.18
CA LEU A 61 3.14 7.46 0.74
C LEU A 61 1.82 6.89 0.25
N LEU A 62 0.73 7.66 0.29
CA LEU A 62 -0.58 7.20 -0.18
C LEU A 62 -0.52 6.74 -1.64
N TRP A 63 0.11 7.54 -2.52
CA TRP A 63 0.28 7.17 -3.93
C TRP A 63 1.14 5.92 -4.10
N ALA A 64 2.23 5.79 -3.34
CA ALA A 64 3.07 4.60 -3.39
C ALA A 64 2.33 3.34 -2.89
N LEU A 65 1.43 3.47 -1.90
CA LEU A 65 0.58 2.37 -1.45
C LEU A 65 -0.42 1.96 -2.52
N GLU A 66 -1.03 2.92 -3.22
CA GLU A 66 -1.96 2.62 -4.30
C GLU A 66 -1.24 1.96 -5.49
N GLY A 67 -0.10 2.50 -5.93
CA GLY A 67 0.70 1.89 -6.98
C GLY A 67 1.18 0.47 -6.62
N ALA A 68 1.55 0.24 -5.36
CA ALA A 68 1.91 -1.09 -4.88
C ALA A 68 0.73 -2.09 -4.89
N LEU A 69 -0.52 -1.60 -4.80
CA LEU A 69 -1.73 -2.42 -4.86
C LEU A 69 -2.21 -2.66 -6.30
N THR A 70 -2.13 -1.65 -7.16
CA THR A 70 -2.60 -1.73 -8.56
C THR A 70 -1.54 -2.25 -9.53
N GLY A 71 -0.26 -2.26 -9.12
CA GLY A 71 0.86 -2.58 -9.99
C GLY A 71 1.24 -1.46 -10.95
N GLU A 72 0.72 -0.23 -10.73
CA GLU A 72 1.07 0.95 -11.51
C GLU A 72 2.17 1.74 -10.80
N HIS A 73 3.21 2.16 -11.53
CA HIS A 73 4.39 2.84 -11.02
C HIS A 73 4.64 4.15 -11.77
#